data_AF-C0HM16-F1
#
_entry.id   AF-C0HM16-F1
#
_cell.length_a   1.000
_cell.length_b   1.000
_cell.length_c   1.000
_cell.angle_alpha   90.00
_cell.angle_beta   90.00
_cell.angle_gamma   90.00
#
_symmetry.space_group_name_H-M   'P 1'
#
loop_
_entity.id
_entity.type
_entity.pdbx_description
1 polymer ?
#
loop_
_entity_poly.entity_id
_entity_poly.type
_entity_poly.pdbx_seq_one_letter_code
_entity_poly.pdbx_strand_id
1 'polypeptide(L)' 'KEGYLVELGTGCKYECFKLGDNDYCLRECKARYGKGAGGYCYAFGCWCTQLYEQAVVWPLKNKTCR' A
#
# COMPACT_ATOMS: atom_id res chain seq x y z
N LYS A 1 11.21 5.70 1.06
CA LYS A 1 10.51 4.80 2.02
C LYS A 1 9.57 3.88 1.24
N GLU A 2 9.26 2.70 1.78
CA GLU A 2 8.35 1.74 1.14
C GLU A 2 7.48 1.06 2.20
N GLY A 3 6.38 0.43 1.77
CA GLY A 3 5.55 -0.37 2.65
C GLY A 3 4.20 -0.74 2.04
N TYR A 4 3.46 -1.58 2.75
CA TYR A 4 2.13 -1.99 2.30
C TYR A 4 1.12 -0.84 2.40
N LEU A 5 0.30 -0.69 1.37
CA LEU A 5 -0.86 0.18 1.40
C LEU A 5 -1.86 -0.32 2.45
N VAL A 6 -2.25 0.58 3.35
CA VAL A 6 -3.17 0.27 4.45
C VAL A 6 -4.45 1.09 4.34
N GLU A 7 -5.57 0.40 4.52
CA GLU A 7 -6.87 1.03 4.65
C GLU A 7 -7.01 1.59 6.07
N LEU A 8 -7.15 2.90 6.21
CA LEU A 8 -7.11 3.55 7.52
C LEU A 8 -8.36 3.24 8.37
N GLY A 9 -9.48 2.88 7.71
CA GLY A 9 -10.74 2.53 8.35
C GLY A 9 -10.73 1.16 9.03
N THR A 10 -10.10 0.16 8.42
CA THR A 10 -9.99 -1.22 8.96
C THR A 10 -8.63 -1.56 9.54
N GLY A 11 -7.56 -0.90 9.10
CA GLY A 11 -6.17 -1.29 9.38
C GLY A 11 -5.68 -2.48 8.56
N CYS A 12 -6.47 -2.93 7.57
CA CYS A 12 -6.12 -4.02 6.67
C CYS A 12 -5.26 -3.54 5.50
N LYS A 13 -4.45 -4.45 4.97
CA LYS A 13 -3.72 -4.20 3.72
C LYS A 13 -4.73 -4.20 2.58
N TYR A 14 -4.44 -3.43 1.53
CA TYR A 14 -5.15 -3.59 0.27
C TYR A 14 -4.71 -4.92 -0.36
N GLU A 15 -5.64 -5.85 -0.47
CA GLU A 15 -5.37 -7.18 -0.99
C GLU A 15 -5.19 -7.18 -2.51
N CYS A 16 -4.38 -8.11 -2.99
CA CYS A 16 -4.17 -8.33 -4.41
C CYS A 16 -3.83 -9.80 -4.67
N PHE A 17 -4.35 -10.36 -5.76
CA PHE A 17 -4.15 -11.79 -6.05
C PHE A 17 -3.12 -12.06 -7.15
N LYS A 18 -2.93 -11.11 -8.07
CA LYS A 18 -1.89 -11.19 -9.09
C LYS A 18 -0.59 -10.60 -8.55
N LEU A 19 0.33 -11.46 -8.12
CA LEU A 19 1.66 -11.10 -7.64
C LEU A 19 2.51 -10.41 -8.73
N GLY A 20 3.42 -9.54 -8.30
CA GLY A 20 4.23 -8.71 -9.19
C GLY A 20 3.43 -7.51 -9.70
N ASP A 21 3.68 -7.13 -10.96
CA ASP A 21 3.08 -5.95 -11.58
C ASP A 21 1.55 -6.00 -11.51
N ASN A 22 0.99 -4.93 -10.94
CA ASN A 22 -0.41 -4.86 -10.61
C ASN A 22 -0.92 -3.41 -10.73
N ASP A 23 -1.70 -3.15 -11.79
CA ASP A 23 -2.23 -1.81 -12.10
C ASP A 23 -3.12 -1.26 -10.99
N TYR A 24 -3.84 -2.14 -10.28
CA TYR A 24 -4.65 -1.75 -9.13
C TYR A 24 -3.75 -1.21 -8.02
N CYS A 25 -2.72 -1.95 -7.60
CA CYS A 25 -1.78 -1.47 -6.58
C CYS A 25 -1.07 -0.19 -7.03
N LEU A 26 -0.62 -0.11 -8.29
CA LEU A 26 0.00 1.10 -8.84
C LEU A 26 -0.94 2.31 -8.74
N ARG A 27 -2.20 2.14 -9.12
CA ARG A 27 -3.21 3.20 -9.07
C ARG A 27 -3.49 3.64 -7.65
N GLU A 28 -3.71 2.70 -6.73
CA GLU A 28 -4.03 3.02 -5.34
C GLU A 28 -2.86 3.67 -4.60
N CYS A 29 -1.63 3.19 -4.82
CA CYS A 29 -0.42 3.82 -4.28
C CYS A 29 -0.25 5.25 -4.79
N LYS A 30 -0.46 5.49 -6.08
CA LYS A 30 -0.41 6.85 -6.68
C LYS A 30 -1.52 7.75 -6.16
N ALA A 31 -2.73 7.22 -5.99
CA ALA A 31 -3.86 7.95 -5.46
C ALA A 31 -3.60 8.39 -4.00
N ARG A 32 -2.96 7.53 -3.20
CA ARG A 32 -2.68 7.82 -1.79
C ARG A 32 -1.45 8.70 -1.56
N TYR A 33 -0.36 8.44 -2.27
CA TYR A 33 0.95 9.03 -1.97
C TYR A 33 1.46 9.98 -3.06
N GLY A 34 0.72 10.16 -4.15
CA GLY A 34 1.05 11.04 -5.26
C GLY A 34 1.63 10.31 -6.47
N LYS A 35 1.71 11.01 -7.61
CA LYS A 35 2.07 10.44 -8.92
C LYS A 35 3.45 9.77 -8.98
N GLY A 36 4.36 10.16 -8.08
CA GLY A 36 5.70 9.59 -7.99
C GLY A 36 5.76 8.25 -7.27
N ALA A 37 4.67 7.79 -6.64
CA ALA A 37 4.65 6.49 -5.99
C ALA A 37 4.56 5.35 -7.02
N GLY A 38 5.33 4.29 -6.76
CA GLY A 38 5.16 3.00 -7.41
C GLY A 38 4.19 2.11 -6.62
N GLY A 39 3.68 1.06 -7.26
CA GLY A 39 2.84 0.09 -6.58
C GLY A 39 2.78 -1.24 -7.34
N TYR A 40 2.96 -2.35 -6.62
CA TYR A 40 2.84 -3.71 -7.15
C TYR A 40 2.29 -4.64 -6.07
N CYS A 41 1.92 -5.86 -6.46
CA CYS A 41 1.40 -6.85 -5.52
C CYS A 41 2.51 -7.72 -4.94
N TYR A 42 2.65 -7.71 -3.62
CA TYR A 42 3.67 -8.48 -2.91
C TYR A 42 3.05 -9.24 -1.73
N ALA A 43 3.26 -10.55 -1.63
CA ALA A 43 2.69 -11.38 -0.57
C ALA A 43 1.18 -11.13 -0.33
N PHE A 44 0.42 -11.08 -1.42
CA PHE A 44 -1.03 -10.82 -1.45
C PHE A 44 -1.49 -9.45 -0.91
N GLY A 45 -0.58 -8.48 -0.78
CA GLY A 45 -0.91 -7.09 -0.45
C GLY A 45 -0.23 -6.09 -1.38
N CYS A 46 -0.87 -4.93 -1.61
CA CYS A 46 -0.27 -3.87 -2.39
C CYS A 46 0.92 -3.26 -1.66
N TRP A 47 2.10 -3.37 -2.25
CA TRP A 47 3.35 -2.75 -1.79
C TRP A 47 3.60 -1.46 -2.58
N CYS A 48 3.74 -0.36 -1.87
CA CYS A 48 4.03 0.94 -2.47
C CYS A 48 5.49 1.32 -2.27
N THR A 49 6.10 1.83 -3.34
CA THR A 49 7.51 2.27 -3.36
C THR A 49 7.62 3.76 -3.63
N GLN A 50 8.81 4.33 -3.45
CA GLN A 50 9.09 5.76 -3.68
C GLN A 50 8.21 6.69 -2.82
N LEU A 51 7.89 6.26 -1.60
CA LEU A 51 7.08 7.04 -0.67
C LEU A 51 7.90 8.13 0.02
N TYR A 52 7.24 9.25 0.32
CA TYR A 52 7.75 10.29 1.21
C TYR A 52 7.91 9.76 2.65
N GLU A 53 8.79 10.36 3.44
CA GLU A 53 9.23 9.81 4.73
C GLU A 53 8.08 9.63 5.74
N GLN A 54 7.11 10.54 5.73
CA GLN A 54 5.94 10.54 6.62
C GLN A 54 4.80 9.64 6.13
N ALA A 55 4.95 8.94 5.00
CA ALA A 55 3.88 8.13 4.44
C ALA A 55 3.43 7.05 5.43
N VAL A 56 2.12 6.99 5.70
CA VAL A 56 1.51 5.99 6.59
C VAL A 56 1.32 4.69 5.82
N VAL A 57 2.00 3.63 6.24
CA VAL A 57 1.95 2.29 5.65
C VAL A 57 1.57 1.27 6.71
N TRP A 58 1.19 0.05 6.31
CA TRP A 58 0.94 -1.04 7.25
C TRP A 58 2.26 -1.50 7.92
N PRO A 59 2.25 -1.85 9.21
CA PRO A 59 1.11 -1.83 10.13
C PRO A 59 0.81 -0.43 10.66
N LEU A 60 -0.46 -0.16 10.94
CA LEU A 60 -0.86 1.05 11.67
C LEU A 60 -0.51 0.93 13.15
N LYS A 61 -0.02 2.03 13.73
CA LYS A 61 0.14 2.12 15.18
C LYS A 61 -1.24 2.05 15.85
N ASN A 62 -1.40 1.14 16.81
CA ASN A 62 -2.62 0.97 17.61
C ASN A 62 -3.89 0.55 16.82
N LYS A 63 -3.75 -0.02 15.62
CA LYS A 63 -4.90 -0.55 14.87
C LYS A 63 -4.52 -1.82 14.12
N THR A 64 -5.13 -2.93 14.53
CA THR A 64 -5.03 -4.22 13.84
C THR A 64 -6.08 -4.31 12.74
N CYS A 65 -5.79 -5.06 11.68
CA CYS A 65 -6.76 -5.36 10.62
C CYS A 65 -7.99 -6.06 11.23
N ARG A 66 -9.17 -5.49 10.98
CA ARG A 66 -10.46 -5.98 11.46
C ARG A 66 -11.54 -5.80 10.40
#